data_AF-A0A2S2QII8-F1
#
_entry.id   AF-A0A2S2QII8-F1
#
_cell.length_a   1.000
_cell.length_b   1.000
_cell.length_c   1.000
_cell.angle_alpha   90.00
_cell.angle_beta   90.00
_cell.angle_gamma   90.00
#
_symmetry.space_group_name_H-M   'P 1'
#
loop_
_entity.id
_entity.type
_entity.pdbx_description
1 polymer ?
#
loop_
_entity_poly.entity_id
_entity_poly.type
_entity_poly.pdbx_seq_one_letter_code
_entity_poly.pdbx_strand_id
1 'polypeptide(L)'
;MEEELEKSSTGEEVLNEIIQKEEKEWQQCLAINNDWNAEVASDRDERIAKEKEIERQTILENLINSEEEKRKMMEMIEEQVRIEKEKSRYYITEENIDEAIENALNNIVSYNYAIDLNGTKFDGENKSKEADNESPKLTVESIN
;
A
#
# COMPACT_ATOMS: atom_id res chain seq x y z
N MET A 1 77.95 47.96 -8.37
CA MET A 1 77.10 47.80 -7.18
C MET A 1 75.75 48.49 -7.38
N GLU A 2 75.68 49.68 -7.99
CA GLU A 2 74.39 50.33 -8.35
C GLU A 2 73.60 49.61 -9.45
N GLU A 3 74.27 49.02 -10.45
CA GLU A 3 73.61 48.32 -11.57
C GLU A 3 72.87 47.02 -11.16
N GLU A 4 73.23 46.41 -10.03
CA GLU A 4 72.53 45.22 -9.50
C GLU A 4 71.31 45.62 -8.65
N LEU A 5 71.33 46.80 -8.02
CA LEU A 5 70.19 47.37 -7.30
C LEU A 5 69.08 47.82 -8.26
N GLU A 6 69.42 48.40 -9.41
CA GLU A 6 68.43 48.72 -10.44
C GLU A 6 67.83 47.45 -11.07
N LYS A 7 68.64 46.44 -11.41
CA LYS A 7 68.13 45.18 -11.98
C LYS A 7 67.24 44.41 -10.99
N SER A 8 67.52 44.50 -9.69
CA SER A 8 66.68 43.99 -8.60
C SER A 8 65.36 44.79 -8.50
N SER A 9 65.43 46.12 -8.56
CA SER A 9 64.28 47.02 -8.49
C SER A 9 63.31 46.82 -9.66
N THR A 10 63.80 46.69 -10.89
CA THR A 10 62.97 46.45 -12.07
C THR A 10 62.31 45.07 -12.04
N GLY A 11 62.95 44.06 -11.44
CA GLY A 11 62.37 42.72 -11.28
C GLY A 11 61.23 42.68 -10.26
N GLU A 12 61.34 43.46 -9.18
CA GLU A 12 60.34 43.53 -8.11
C GLU A 12 59.09 44.32 -8.54
N GLU A 13 59.24 45.36 -9.35
CA GLU A 13 58.13 46.10 -9.96
C GLU A 13 57.35 45.23 -10.95
N VAL A 14 58.03 44.49 -11.83
CA VAL A 14 57.39 43.56 -12.78
C VAL A 14 56.63 42.45 -12.05
N LEU A 15 57.17 41.94 -10.94
CA LEU A 15 56.50 40.93 -10.12
C LEU A 15 55.23 41.48 -9.47
N ASN A 16 55.26 42.71 -8.95
CA ASN A 16 54.09 43.37 -8.38
C ASN A 16 52.99 43.63 -9.41
N GLU A 17 53.35 43.99 -10.65
CA GLU A 17 52.38 44.14 -11.73
C GLU A 17 51.71 42.81 -12.10
N ILE A 18 52.47 41.71 -12.11
CA ILE A 18 51.92 40.36 -12.34
C ILE A 18 50.96 39.99 -11.21
N ILE A 19 51.34 40.17 -9.95
CA ILE A 19 50.48 39.88 -8.79
C ILE A 19 49.18 40.70 -8.84
N GLN A 20 49.26 42.00 -9.18
CA GLN A 20 48.06 42.82 -9.30
C GLN A 20 47.14 42.40 -10.45
N LYS A 21 47.71 41.89 -11.54
CA LYS A 21 46.94 41.37 -12.66
C LYS A 21 46.27 40.05 -12.29
N GLU A 22 46.99 39.14 -11.65
CA GLU A 22 46.46 37.87 -11.14
C GLU A 22 45.35 38.09 -10.11
N GLU A 23 45.50 39.04 -9.18
CA GLU A 23 44.45 39.37 -8.21
C GLU A 23 43.20 39.90 -8.92
N LYS A 24 43.34 40.74 -9.96
CA LYS A 24 42.19 41.23 -10.74
C LYS A 24 41.48 40.09 -11.48
N GLU A 25 42.23 39.19 -12.11
CA GLU A 25 41.69 38.02 -12.79
C GLU A 25 40.99 37.08 -11.81
N TRP A 26 41.58 36.87 -10.63
CA TRP A 26 40.99 36.10 -9.53
C TRP A 26 39.66 36.69 -9.04
N GLN A 27 39.61 38.01 -8.82
CA GLN A 27 38.38 38.71 -8.42
C GLN A 27 37.28 38.61 -9.49
N GLN A 28 37.65 38.66 -10.77
CA GLN A 28 36.70 38.45 -11.88
C GLN A 28 36.15 37.01 -11.87
N CYS A 29 37.02 36.00 -11.67
CA CYS A 29 36.58 34.62 -11.56
C CYS A 29 35.65 34.39 -10.36
N LEU A 30 35.93 35.02 -9.21
CA LEU A 30 35.05 34.97 -8.04
C LEU A 30 33.68 35.60 -8.30
N ALA A 31 33.64 36.76 -8.98
CA ALA A 31 32.37 37.40 -9.34
C ALA A 31 31.52 36.50 -10.22
N ILE A 32 32.11 35.91 -11.27
CA ILE A 32 31.42 34.97 -12.17
C ILE A 32 30.92 33.73 -11.40
N ASN A 33 31.72 33.21 -10.47
CA ASN A 33 31.32 32.07 -9.64
C ASN A 33 30.13 32.41 -8.74
N ASN A 34 30.14 33.60 -8.14
CA ASN A 34 29.05 34.06 -7.29
C ASN A 34 27.76 34.24 -8.08
N ASP A 35 27.83 34.83 -9.27
CA ASP A 35 26.67 35.02 -10.15
C ASP A 35 26.08 33.66 -10.57
N TRP A 36 26.94 32.71 -10.97
CA TRP A 36 26.51 31.36 -11.34
C TRP A 36 25.92 30.59 -10.14
N ASN A 37 26.52 30.71 -8.95
CA ASN A 37 25.98 30.10 -7.74
C ASN A 37 24.60 30.68 -7.38
N ALA A 38 24.39 31.99 -7.60
CA ALA A 38 23.10 32.63 -7.35
C ALA A 38 22.02 32.13 -8.32
N GLU A 39 22.34 31.99 -9.61
CA GLU A 39 21.44 31.41 -10.61
C GLU A 39 21.05 29.97 -10.26
N VAL A 40 22.05 29.12 -9.98
CA VAL A 40 21.83 27.71 -9.60
C VAL A 40 21.07 27.58 -8.29
N ALA A 41 21.25 28.51 -7.33
CA ALA A 41 20.49 28.53 -6.09
C ALA A 41 19.01 28.81 -6.35
N SER A 42 18.69 29.76 -7.23
CA SER A 42 17.31 30.06 -7.63
C SER A 42 16.63 28.85 -8.27
N ASP A 43 17.29 28.20 -9.24
CA ASP A 43 16.77 27.00 -9.90
C ASP A 43 16.53 25.85 -8.92
N ARG A 44 17.43 25.71 -7.93
CA ARG A 44 17.30 24.71 -6.87
C ARG A 44 16.09 24.99 -5.99
N ASP A 45 15.87 26.24 -5.60
CA ASP A 45 14.75 26.61 -4.75
C ASP A 45 13.41 26.39 -5.46
N GLU A 46 13.33 26.70 -6.76
CA GLU A 46 12.15 26.37 -7.57
C GLU A 46 11.87 24.87 -7.64
N ARG A 47 12.92 24.05 -7.85
CA ARG A 47 12.79 22.58 -7.86
C ARG A 47 12.34 22.06 -6.50
N ILE A 48 12.95 22.54 -5.41
CA ILE A 48 12.58 22.13 -4.04
C ILE A 48 11.13 22.52 -3.73
N ALA A 49 10.66 23.69 -4.18
CA ALA A 49 9.28 24.11 -4.00
C ALA A 49 8.29 23.15 -4.70
N LYS A 50 8.61 22.73 -5.94
CA LYS A 50 7.80 21.73 -6.68
C LYS A 50 7.81 20.37 -5.98
N GLU A 51 8.98 19.90 -5.53
CA GLU A 51 9.10 18.63 -4.80
C GLU A 51 8.30 18.64 -3.50
N LYS A 52 8.33 19.73 -2.72
CA LYS A 52 7.55 19.88 -1.49
C LYS A 52 6.04 19.88 -1.74
N GLU A 53 5.58 20.44 -2.85
CA GLU A 53 4.16 20.43 -3.21
C GLU A 53 3.69 19.01 -3.57
N ILE A 54 4.49 18.28 -4.35
CA ILE A 54 4.22 16.87 -4.67
C ILE A 54 4.22 16.01 -3.40
N GLU A 55 5.19 16.23 -2.51
CA GLU A 55 5.27 15.53 -1.22
C GLU A 55 4.03 15.82 -0.36
N ARG A 56 3.57 17.08 -0.30
CA ARG A 56 2.32 17.42 0.39
C ARG A 56 1.11 16.67 -0.17
N GLN A 57 0.98 16.61 -1.49
CA GLN A 57 -0.13 15.93 -2.15
C GLN A 57 -0.12 14.43 -1.86
N THR A 58 1.05 13.79 -1.96
CA THR A 58 1.19 12.35 -1.68
C THR A 58 0.91 12.04 -0.20
N ILE A 59 1.36 12.88 0.74
CA ILE A 59 1.03 12.74 2.16
C ILE A 59 -0.48 12.85 2.40
N LEU A 60 -1.15 13.82 1.75
CA LEU A 60 -2.59 13.99 1.88
C LEU A 60 -3.36 12.78 1.34
N GLU A 61 -3.00 12.28 0.16
CA GLU A 61 -3.61 11.11 -0.45
C GLU A 61 -3.44 9.87 0.43
N ASN A 62 -2.24 9.64 0.95
CA ASN A 62 -1.96 8.53 1.87
C ASN A 62 -2.78 8.64 3.17
N LEU A 63 -2.98 9.86 3.69
CA LEU A 63 -3.80 10.07 4.88
C LEU A 63 -5.26 9.68 4.64
N ILE A 64 -5.83 10.13 3.51
CA ILE A 64 -7.21 9.82 3.11
C ILE A 64 -7.38 8.32 2.93
N ASN A 65 -6.48 7.68 2.17
CA ASN A 65 -6.54 6.24 1.94
C ASN A 65 -6.44 5.44 3.25
N SER A 66 -5.52 5.83 4.16
CA SER A 66 -5.39 5.20 5.47
C SER A 66 -6.66 5.34 6.31
N GLU A 67 -7.32 6.50 6.26
CA GLU A 67 -8.57 6.72 7.00
C GLU A 67 -9.72 5.86 6.43
N GLU A 68 -9.83 5.74 5.11
CA GLU A 68 -10.82 4.87 4.48
C GLU A 68 -10.61 3.39 4.81
N GLU A 69 -9.36 2.91 4.76
CA GLU A 69 -9.02 1.54 5.12
C GLU A 69 -9.34 1.24 6.58
N LYS A 70 -9.00 2.16 7.49
CA LYS A 70 -9.35 2.05 8.91
C LYS A 70 -10.86 1.99 9.12
N ARG A 71 -11.62 2.82 8.41
CA ARG A 71 -13.08 2.81 8.49
C ARG A 71 -13.65 1.46 8.03
N LYS A 72 -13.23 0.96 6.87
CA LYS A 72 -13.65 -0.36 6.36
C LYS A 72 -13.30 -1.48 7.32
N MET A 73 -12.09 -1.47 7.88
CA MET A 73 -11.66 -2.46 8.86
C MET A 73 -12.53 -2.41 10.12
N MET A 74 -12.83 -1.21 10.62
CA MET A 74 -13.68 -1.03 11.80
C MET A 74 -15.09 -1.56 11.54
N GLU A 75 -15.68 -1.26 10.39
CA GLU A 75 -17.00 -1.77 9.98
C GLU A 75 -17.01 -3.31 9.93
N MET A 76 -15.97 -3.94 9.38
CA MET A 76 -15.83 -5.41 9.35
C MET A 76 -15.72 -6.00 10.75
N ILE A 77 -14.94 -5.39 11.64
CA ILE A 77 -14.78 -5.83 13.03
C ILE A 77 -16.10 -5.69 13.77
N GLU A 78 -16.81 -4.58 13.62
CA GLU A 78 -18.11 -4.36 14.25
C GLU A 78 -19.14 -5.40 13.80
N GLU A 79 -19.18 -5.72 12.51
CA GLU A 79 -20.07 -6.75 12.00
C GLU A 79 -19.72 -8.14 12.56
N GLN A 80 -18.43 -8.47 12.64
CA GLN A 80 -18.00 -9.73 13.22
C GLN A 80 -18.34 -9.81 14.72
N VAL A 81 -18.14 -8.73 15.47
CA VAL A 81 -18.52 -8.64 16.88
C VAL A 81 -20.05 -8.76 17.04
N ARG A 82 -20.84 -8.19 16.12
CA ARG A 82 -22.30 -8.32 16.14
C ARG A 82 -22.73 -9.77 15.94
N ILE A 83 -22.20 -10.44 14.91
CA ILE A 83 -22.47 -11.86 14.64
C ILE A 83 -22.06 -12.71 15.84
N GLU A 84 -20.90 -12.44 16.43
CA GLU A 84 -20.40 -13.21 17.57
C GLU A 84 -21.28 -12.99 18.82
N LYS A 85 -21.75 -11.76 19.07
CA LYS A 85 -22.73 -11.48 20.14
C LYS A 85 -24.03 -12.24 19.94
N GLU A 86 -24.52 -12.34 18.72
CA GLU A 86 -25.71 -13.15 18.42
C GLU A 86 -25.46 -14.64 18.64
N LYS A 87 -24.32 -15.17 18.21
CA LYS A 87 -23.91 -16.56 18.43
C LYS A 87 -23.70 -16.90 19.89
N SER A 88 -23.16 -15.97 20.68
CA SER A 88 -22.85 -16.18 22.09
C SER A 88 -24.06 -16.58 22.93
N ARG A 89 -25.28 -16.22 22.48
CA ARG A 89 -26.54 -16.62 23.13
C ARG A 89 -26.78 -18.13 23.08
N TYR A 90 -26.19 -18.82 22.11
CA TYR A 90 -26.32 -20.26 21.92
C TYR A 90 -25.13 -21.05 22.49
N TYR A 91 -24.22 -20.39 23.20
CA TYR A 91 -23.07 -21.07 23.80
C TYR A 91 -23.48 -21.84 25.06
N ILE A 92 -22.81 -22.98 25.25
CA ILE A 92 -23.02 -23.83 26.40
C ILE A 92 -22.28 -23.20 27.58
N THR A 93 -23.01 -22.83 28.63
CA THR A 93 -22.52 -22.30 29.90
C THR A 93 -22.75 -23.32 31.01
N GLU A 94 -22.08 -23.20 32.15
CA GLU A 94 -22.19 -24.16 33.28
C GLU A 94 -23.65 -24.42 33.71
N GLU A 95 -24.53 -23.44 33.53
CA GLU A 95 -25.94 -23.51 33.89
C GLU A 95 -26.80 -24.28 32.88
N ASN A 96 -26.42 -24.34 31.60
CA ASN A 96 -27.21 -24.97 30.52
C ASN A 96 -26.64 -26.30 30.00
N ILE A 97 -25.57 -26.83 30.62
CA ILE A 97 -24.87 -28.05 30.18
C ILE A 97 -25.83 -29.24 30.08
N ASP A 98 -26.61 -29.52 31.13
CA ASP A 98 -27.45 -30.72 31.18
C ASP A 98 -28.54 -30.70 30.10
N GLU A 99 -29.16 -29.53 29.86
CA GLU A 99 -30.15 -29.34 28.79
C GLU A 99 -29.52 -29.49 27.40
N ALA A 100 -28.30 -28.98 27.20
CA ALA A 100 -27.59 -29.11 25.94
C ALA A 100 -27.24 -30.58 25.62
N ILE A 101 -26.86 -31.37 26.62
CA ILE A 101 -26.56 -32.81 26.46
C ILE A 101 -27.81 -33.57 26.02
N GLU A 102 -28.94 -33.36 26.70
CA GLU A 102 -30.20 -34.02 26.35
C GLU A 102 -30.67 -33.62 24.93
N ASN A 103 -30.57 -32.34 24.58
CA ASN A 103 -30.92 -31.88 23.23
C ASN A 103 -30.02 -32.51 22.15
N ALA A 104 -28.73 -32.70 22.42
CA ALA A 104 -27.80 -33.32 21.48
C ALA A 104 -28.03 -34.83 21.32
N LEU A 105 -28.44 -35.53 22.39
CA LEU A 105 -28.78 -36.96 22.32
C LEU A 105 -30.09 -37.19 21.56
N ASN A 106 -31.07 -36.31 21.73
CA ASN A 106 -32.38 -36.42 21.08
C ASN A 106 -32.35 -35.97 19.60
N ASN A 107 -31.51 -34.99 19.25
CA ASN A 107 -31.41 -34.44 17.89
C ASN A 107 -30.06 -34.76 17.25
N ILE A 108 -29.99 -35.89 16.55
CA ILE A 108 -28.81 -36.28 15.77
C ILE A 108 -28.82 -35.52 14.44
N VAL A 109 -27.77 -34.74 14.17
CA VAL A 109 -27.58 -34.00 12.91
C VAL A 109 -26.48 -34.66 12.07
N SER A 110 -26.78 -35.02 10.82
CA SER A 110 -25.78 -35.56 9.89
C SER A 110 -25.19 -34.46 9.00
N TYR A 111 -23.86 -34.33 9.01
CA TYR A 111 -23.11 -33.48 8.07
C TYR A 111 -22.66 -34.23 6.81
N ASN A 112 -23.16 -35.45 6.58
CA ASN A 112 -22.79 -36.24 5.41
C ASN A 112 -23.50 -35.73 4.15
N TYR A 113 -22.72 -35.25 3.18
CA TYR A 113 -23.21 -34.89 1.86
C TYR A 113 -22.23 -35.37 0.78
N ALA A 114 -22.76 -35.72 -0.39
CA ALA A 114 -21.98 -36.02 -1.58
C ALA A 114 -21.94 -34.79 -2.51
N ILE A 115 -20.91 -34.71 -3.35
CA ILE A 115 -20.77 -33.66 -4.37
C ILE A 115 -20.57 -34.33 -5.72
N ASP A 116 -21.33 -33.91 -6.73
CA ASP A 116 -21.15 -34.35 -8.12
C ASP A 116 -20.03 -33.55 -8.83
N LEU A 117 -19.58 -34.02 -10.00
CA LEU A 117 -18.60 -33.33 -10.86
C LEU A 117 -19.05 -31.91 -11.26
N ASN A 118 -20.35 -31.65 -11.24
CA ASN A 118 -20.95 -30.33 -11.49
C ASN A 118 -20.97 -29.41 -10.25
N GLY A 119 -20.49 -29.87 -9.09
CA GLY A 119 -20.46 -29.12 -7.84
C GLY A 119 -21.77 -29.09 -7.05
N THR A 120 -22.80 -29.82 -7.50
CA THR A 120 -24.08 -29.94 -6.79
C THR A 120 -23.92 -30.80 -5.54
N LYS A 121 -24.38 -30.29 -4.38
CA LYS A 121 -24.39 -31.01 -3.10
C LYS A 121 -25.64 -31.86 -2.96
N PHE A 122 -25.48 -33.09 -2.49
CA PHE A 122 -26.56 -34.02 -2.17
C PHE A 122 -26.45 -34.43 -0.70
N ASP A 123 -27.34 -33.90 0.14
CA ASP A 123 -27.37 -34.24 1.55
C ASP A 123 -27.90 -35.66 1.77
N GLY A 124 -27.25 -36.42 2.65
CA GLY A 124 -27.59 -37.82 2.91
C GLY A 124 -28.92 -38.04 3.66
N GLU A 125 -29.60 -36.97 4.08
CA GLU A 125 -30.85 -37.01 4.86
C GLU A 125 -32.13 -36.97 4.02
N ASN A 126 -32.08 -37.34 2.74
CA ASN A 126 -33.30 -37.69 2.01
C ASN A 126 -33.83 -39.03 2.54
N LYS A 127 -34.53 -38.99 3.68
CA LYS A 127 -35.49 -40.04 4.03
C LYS A 127 -36.46 -40.15 2.85
N SER A 128 -36.43 -41.30 2.20
CA SER A 128 -37.40 -41.79 1.22
C SER A 128 -38.79 -41.14 1.39
N LYS A 129 -39.06 -40.10 0.62
CA LYS A 129 -40.42 -39.73 0.27
C LYS A 129 -40.61 -40.15 -1.18
N GLU A 130 -41.32 -41.26 -1.30
CA GLU A 130 -42.11 -41.64 -2.46
C GLU A 130 -41.29 -41.81 -3.75
N ALA A 131 -40.75 -43.02 -3.91
CA ALA A 131 -40.69 -43.64 -5.22
C ALA A 131 -42.13 -43.91 -5.69
N ASP A 132 -42.88 -42.86 -6.01
CA ASP A 132 -44.14 -42.95 -6.74
C ASP A 132 -43.92 -42.44 -8.16
N ASN A 133 -43.93 -43.41 -9.07
CA ASN A 133 -44.51 -43.35 -10.41
C ASN A 133 -44.11 -42.17 -11.31
N GLU A 134 -43.14 -42.39 -12.18
CA GLU A 134 -43.37 -42.55 -13.63
C GLU A 134 -42.03 -42.54 -14.37
N SER A 135 -41.64 -43.70 -14.88
CA SER A 135 -40.62 -43.77 -15.93
C SER A 135 -41.17 -43.06 -17.17
N PRO A 136 -40.52 -42.03 -17.73
CA PRO A 136 -40.90 -41.53 -19.04
C PRO A 136 -40.51 -42.60 -20.06
N LYS A 137 -41.51 -43.19 -20.72
CA LYS A 137 -41.30 -44.02 -21.92
C LYS A 137 -40.56 -43.18 -22.95
N LEU A 138 -39.30 -43.53 -23.23
CA LEU A 138 -38.61 -43.09 -24.44
C LEU A 138 -39.29 -43.79 -25.63
N THR A 139 -40.22 -43.09 -26.30
CA THR A 139 -40.62 -43.45 -27.66
C THR A 139 -39.45 -43.17 -28.58
N VAL A 140 -38.75 -44.22 -28.95
CA VAL A 140 -37.79 -44.19 -30.06
C VAL A 140 -38.61 -44.28 -31.33
N GLU A 141 -38.86 -43.14 -31.98
CA GLU A 141 -39.31 -43.14 -33.37
C GLU A 141 -38.12 -43.51 -34.25
N SER A 142 -38.18 -44.71 -34.83
CA SER A 142 -37.25 -45.16 -35.86
C SER A 142 -37.45 -44.31 -37.11
N ILE A 143 -36.45 -43.52 -37.47
CA ILE A 143 -36.33 -42.90 -38.79
C ILE A 143 -35.84 -44.00 -39.75
N ASN A 144 -36.67 -44.35 -40.72
CA ASN A 144 -36.27 -45.01 -41.98
C ASN A 144 -36.08 -43.96 -43.06
#